data_AF-A0A9W6XXF2-F1
#
_entry.id   AF-A0A9W6XXF2-F1
#
_cell.length_a   1.000
_cell.length_b   1.000
_cell.length_c   1.000
_cell.angle_alpha   90.00
_cell.angle_beta   90.00
_cell.angle_gamma   90.00
#
_symmetry.space_group_name_H-M   'P 1'
#
loop_
_entity.id
_entity.type
_entity.pdbx_description
1 polymer ?
#
loop_
_entity_poly.entity_id
_entity_poly.type
_entity_poly.pdbx_seq_one_letter_code
_entity_poly.pdbx_strand_id
1 'polypeptide(L)'
;MGEHRETFTFQTSSFSNRPCDQHNKQLKSTNMSTNVAILYYSTYGHTATLAESIKEGTETVPGVKATIYQIAETLSEEILTKMHAPPKRDHPVASPDTLKEADGILFGFPTRFGVFPQQAKALMDATGQLWVGGALVGKPAGTFFSTSLLGAGQETTALSAVTFLVSHGMTYVPLGYRAKELFNVEEIHGGSPWGAGAIAGPQSDRQVSKLEKDIAVTQGKSFAEVVKKLSA
;
A
#
# COMPACT_ATOMS: atom_id res chain seq x y z
N MET A 1 -52.16 -42.28 31.08
CA MET A 1 -50.96 -41.43 31.13
C MET A 1 -49.89 -42.24 31.84
N GLY A 2 -48.97 -42.83 31.08
CA GLY A 2 -47.90 -43.68 31.60
C GLY A 2 -46.64 -43.44 30.78
N GLU A 3 -45.62 -42.91 31.44
CA GLU A 3 -44.28 -42.69 30.92
C GLU A 3 -43.57 -44.04 30.70
N HIS A 4 -42.95 -44.23 29.54
CA HIS A 4 -41.86 -45.18 29.38
C HIS A 4 -40.63 -44.44 28.86
N ARG A 5 -39.65 -44.26 29.77
CA ARG A 5 -38.28 -43.85 29.45
C ARG A 5 -37.53 -45.08 28.94
N GLU A 6 -37.08 -45.04 27.69
CA GLU A 6 -36.06 -45.97 27.21
C GLU A 6 -34.67 -45.34 27.36
N THR A 7 -33.86 -45.96 28.19
CA THR A 7 -32.43 -45.69 28.38
C THR A 7 -31.64 -46.28 27.21
N PHE A 8 -31.01 -45.44 26.40
CA PHE A 8 -30.00 -45.87 25.41
C PHE A 8 -28.61 -45.91 26.04
N THR A 9 -28.02 -47.10 26.08
CA THR A 9 -26.64 -47.38 26.50
C THR A 9 -25.65 -46.93 25.42
N PHE A 10 -24.64 -46.16 25.82
CA PHE A 10 -23.50 -45.78 24.97
C PHE A 10 -22.57 -46.99 24.76
N GLN A 11 -22.36 -47.41 23.51
CA GLN A 11 -21.25 -48.29 23.14
C GLN A 11 -20.00 -47.44 22.89
N THR A 12 -19.02 -47.50 23.79
CA THR A 12 -17.69 -46.95 23.55
C THR A 12 -16.86 -47.96 22.76
N SER A 13 -16.79 -47.79 21.44
CA SER A 13 -15.82 -48.52 20.61
C SER A 13 -14.43 -47.92 20.81
N SER A 14 -13.51 -48.72 21.34
CA SER A 14 -12.09 -48.41 21.52
C SER A 14 -11.42 -48.08 20.18
N PHE A 15 -11.05 -46.81 19.97
CA PHE A 15 -10.11 -46.45 18.91
C PHE A 15 -8.71 -46.85 19.34
N SER A 16 -8.17 -47.84 18.64
CA SER A 16 -6.80 -48.31 18.77
C SER A 16 -5.82 -47.21 18.37
N ASN A 17 -4.85 -46.95 19.24
CA ASN A 17 -3.65 -46.18 18.91
C ASN A 17 -2.95 -46.82 17.71
N ARG A 18 -2.96 -46.15 16.56
CA ARG A 18 -1.95 -46.36 15.52
C ARG A 18 -1.11 -45.09 15.37
N PRO A 19 0.22 -45.18 15.50
CA PRO A 19 1.10 -44.06 15.27
C PRO A 19 1.14 -43.79 13.77
N CYS A 20 0.58 -42.66 13.35
CA CYS A 20 0.84 -42.15 12.01
C CYS A 20 2.15 -41.36 12.10
N ASP A 21 3.24 -42.12 11.99
CA ASP A 21 4.56 -41.58 11.72
C ASP A 21 4.49 -40.69 10.48
N GLN A 22 4.88 -39.43 10.68
CA GLN A 22 5.90 -38.79 9.87
C GLN A 22 5.74 -38.93 8.35
N HIS A 23 4.62 -38.51 7.79
CA HIS A 23 4.54 -38.24 6.36
C HIS A 23 4.27 -36.75 6.10
N ASN A 24 5.37 -36.10 5.70
CA ASN A 24 5.42 -34.90 4.87
C ASN A 24 5.10 -33.54 5.50
N LYS A 25 5.88 -33.16 6.53
CA LYS A 25 6.35 -31.77 6.67
C LYS A 25 7.37 -31.47 5.57
N GLN A 26 6.90 -31.28 4.35
CA GLN A 26 7.54 -30.39 3.38
C GLN A 26 6.57 -29.25 3.11
N LEU A 27 6.36 -28.44 4.16
CA LEU A 27 6.03 -27.03 3.94
C LEU A 27 7.15 -26.50 3.03
N LYS A 28 6.77 -26.07 1.84
CA LYS A 28 7.66 -25.38 0.90
C LYS A 28 8.23 -24.15 1.61
N SER A 29 9.35 -24.32 2.30
CA SER A 29 10.27 -23.23 2.64
C SER A 29 11.04 -22.86 1.38
N THR A 30 10.32 -22.51 0.32
CA THR A 30 10.87 -21.58 -0.65
C THR A 30 10.84 -20.24 0.07
N ASN A 31 12.01 -19.69 0.38
CA ASN A 31 12.20 -18.32 0.84
C ASN A 31 11.63 -17.37 -0.24
N MET A 32 10.31 -17.30 -0.35
CA MET A 32 9.61 -16.41 -1.26
C MET A 32 9.76 -15.02 -0.65
N SER A 33 10.60 -14.21 -1.28
CA SER A 33 10.76 -12.80 -0.90
C SER A 33 9.40 -12.12 -1.00
N THR A 34 8.94 -11.50 0.09
CA THR A 34 7.70 -10.72 0.12
C THR A 34 7.86 -9.52 -0.83
N ASN A 35 6.95 -9.36 -1.77
CA ASN A 35 7.03 -8.32 -2.80
C ASN A 35 6.10 -7.14 -2.50
N VAL A 36 6.68 -5.98 -2.24
CA VAL A 36 5.95 -4.72 -2.05
C VAL A 36 6.00 -3.91 -3.34
N ALA A 37 4.83 -3.55 -3.87
CA ALA A 37 4.72 -2.64 -5.00
C ALA A 37 4.45 -1.20 -4.51
N ILE A 38 5.32 -0.27 -4.88
CA ILE A 38 5.17 1.17 -4.56
C ILE A 38 4.71 1.86 -5.84
N LEU A 39 3.41 2.06 -5.97
CA LEU A 39 2.79 2.69 -7.13
C LEU A 39 2.67 4.18 -6.90
N TYR A 40 3.03 5.01 -7.87
CA TYR A 40 2.80 6.45 -7.77
C TYR A 40 2.43 7.08 -9.10
N TYR A 41 1.60 8.12 -9.04
CA TYR A 41 1.58 9.13 -10.10
C TYR A 41 2.41 10.34 -9.64
N SER A 42 3.12 11.00 -10.55
CA SER A 42 3.83 12.25 -10.23
C SER A 42 3.94 13.13 -11.47
N THR A 43 3.54 14.39 -11.35
CA THR A 43 3.74 15.40 -12.40
C THR A 43 5.11 16.07 -12.24
N TYR A 44 5.43 16.56 -11.03
CA TYR A 44 6.60 17.41 -10.76
C TYR A 44 7.68 16.73 -9.89
N GLY A 45 7.66 15.39 -9.76
CA GLY A 45 8.74 14.65 -9.09
C GLY A 45 8.55 14.41 -7.59
N HIS A 46 7.87 15.27 -6.83
CA HIS A 46 7.73 15.15 -5.37
C HIS A 46 7.25 13.78 -4.87
N THR A 47 6.16 13.24 -5.45
CA THR A 47 5.63 11.92 -5.08
C THR A 47 6.59 10.80 -5.47
N ALA A 48 7.36 10.97 -6.56
CA ALA A 48 8.38 10.00 -6.96
C ALA A 48 9.54 9.97 -5.94
N THR A 49 9.96 11.14 -5.45
CA THR A 49 10.99 11.24 -4.41
C THR A 49 10.53 10.60 -3.10
N LEU A 50 9.27 10.76 -2.70
CA LEU A 50 8.72 10.01 -1.57
C LEU A 50 8.73 8.49 -1.82
N ALA A 51 8.36 8.04 -3.02
CA ALA A 51 8.38 6.62 -3.38
C ALA A 51 9.79 6.02 -3.28
N GLU A 52 10.82 6.76 -3.67
CA GLU A 52 12.23 6.40 -3.53
C GLU A 52 12.62 6.21 -2.04
N SER A 53 12.28 7.18 -1.18
CA SER A 53 12.52 7.06 0.27
C SER A 53 11.70 5.95 0.95
N ILE A 54 10.47 5.70 0.49
CA ILE A 54 9.67 4.55 0.94
C ILE A 54 10.34 3.24 0.57
N LYS A 55 10.90 3.14 -0.65
CA LYS A 55 11.65 1.95 -1.09
C LYS A 55 12.85 1.71 -0.19
N GLU A 56 13.63 2.75 0.10
CA GLU A 56 14.78 2.67 1.02
C GLU A 56 14.37 2.05 2.35
N GLY A 57 13.29 2.55 2.96
CA GLY A 57 12.76 2.01 4.22
C GLY A 57 12.26 0.57 4.12
N THR A 58 11.54 0.25 3.04
CA THR A 58 10.97 -1.08 2.79
C THR A 58 12.05 -2.15 2.69
N GLU A 59 13.13 -1.87 1.94
CA GLU A 59 14.23 -2.80 1.70
C GLU A 59 15.14 -3.01 2.92
N THR A 60 14.95 -2.25 4.00
CA THR A 60 15.60 -2.54 5.29
C THR A 60 15.05 -3.78 5.99
N VAL A 61 13.85 -4.25 5.60
CA VAL A 61 13.21 -5.42 6.21
C VAL A 61 13.71 -6.70 5.53
N PRO A 62 14.37 -7.62 6.26
CA PRO A 62 14.93 -8.83 5.66
C PRO A 62 13.88 -9.69 4.95
N GLY A 63 14.15 -10.13 3.73
CA GLY A 63 13.23 -10.96 2.94
C GLY A 63 12.05 -10.20 2.34
N VAL A 64 12.09 -8.86 2.30
CA VAL A 64 11.15 -8.02 1.57
C VAL A 64 11.88 -7.35 0.41
N LYS A 65 11.28 -7.38 -0.78
CA LYS A 65 11.73 -6.64 -1.98
C LYS A 65 10.70 -5.55 -2.29
N ALA A 66 11.16 -4.36 -2.68
CA ALA A 66 10.29 -3.32 -3.19
C ALA A 66 10.56 -3.00 -4.66
N THR A 67 9.49 -2.85 -5.43
CA THR A 67 9.56 -2.34 -6.81
C THR A 67 8.69 -1.10 -6.93
N ILE A 68 9.28 -0.02 -7.45
CA ILE A 68 8.57 1.23 -7.71
C ILE A 68 7.95 1.15 -9.10
N TYR A 69 6.68 1.50 -9.21
CA TYR A 69 5.95 1.59 -10.46
C TYR A 69 5.32 2.97 -10.65
N GLN A 70 5.33 3.44 -11.89
CA GLN A 70 4.60 4.63 -12.30
C GLN A 70 3.18 4.29 -12.72
N ILE A 71 2.24 5.16 -12.35
CA ILE A 71 0.90 5.17 -12.92
C ILE A 71 0.97 5.93 -14.25
N ALA A 72 0.37 5.35 -15.30
CA ALA A 72 0.39 5.90 -16.65
C ALA A 72 -0.11 7.35 -16.70
N GLU A 73 0.54 8.16 -17.54
CA GLU A 73 0.10 9.52 -17.83
C GLU A 73 -1.13 9.51 -18.75
N THR A 74 -2.02 10.48 -18.57
CA THR A 74 -3.25 10.63 -19.38
C THR A 74 -3.31 11.96 -20.13
N LEU A 75 -2.47 12.93 -19.74
CA LEU A 75 -2.35 14.19 -20.45
C LEU A 75 -1.47 14.02 -21.70
N SER A 76 -1.75 14.78 -22.75
CA SER A 76 -0.91 14.80 -23.94
C SER A 76 0.44 15.47 -23.65
N GLU A 77 1.46 15.10 -24.43
CA GLU A 77 2.79 15.74 -24.39
C GLU A 77 2.73 17.25 -24.59
N GLU A 78 1.78 17.72 -25.41
CA GLU A 78 1.55 19.16 -25.60
C GLU A 78 1.13 19.85 -24.30
N ILE A 79 0.19 19.26 -23.55
CA ILE A 79 -0.26 19.80 -22.26
C ILE A 79 0.88 19.74 -21.24
N LEU A 80 1.61 18.62 -21.18
CA LEU A 80 2.74 18.46 -20.25
C LEU A 80 3.84 19.50 -20.51
N THR A 81 4.13 19.77 -21.80
CA THR A 81 5.08 20.80 -22.22
C THR A 81 4.63 22.18 -21.75
N LYS A 82 3.36 22.55 -21.96
CA LYS A 82 2.78 23.81 -21.49
C LYS A 82 2.79 23.95 -19.97
N MET A 83 2.71 22.84 -19.25
CA MET A 83 2.79 22.79 -17.80
C MET A 83 4.22 22.81 -17.26
N HIS A 84 5.23 22.82 -18.14
CA HIS A 84 6.64 22.66 -17.79
C HIS A 84 6.90 21.42 -16.92
N ALA A 85 6.19 20.32 -17.22
CA ALA A 85 6.37 19.08 -16.48
C ALA A 85 7.77 18.51 -16.75
N PRO A 86 8.56 18.15 -15.72
CA PRO A 86 9.85 17.53 -15.92
C PRO A 86 9.71 16.12 -16.53
N PRO A 87 10.77 15.57 -17.13
CA PRO A 87 10.80 14.18 -17.56
C PRO A 87 10.45 13.23 -16.41
N LYS A 88 9.74 12.15 -16.75
CA LYS A 88 9.42 11.09 -15.79
C LYS A 88 10.68 10.34 -15.36
N ARG A 89 10.64 9.73 -14.18
CA ARG A 89 11.69 8.80 -13.74
C ARG A 89 11.72 7.57 -14.66
N ASP A 90 12.80 6.79 -14.62
CA ASP A 90 12.87 5.51 -15.32
C ASP A 90 12.37 4.38 -14.41
N HIS A 91 11.05 4.31 -14.23
CA HIS A 91 10.39 3.24 -13.48
C HIS A 91 9.32 2.56 -14.36
N PRO A 92 9.11 1.25 -14.23
CA PRO A 92 8.10 0.53 -15.01
C PRO A 92 6.69 1.08 -14.76
N VAL A 93 5.84 1.03 -15.78
CA VAL A 93 4.43 1.44 -15.66
C VAL A 93 3.61 0.30 -15.04
N ALA A 94 2.80 0.62 -14.03
CA ALA A 94 1.90 -0.31 -13.38
C ALA A 94 0.75 -0.71 -14.30
N SER A 95 0.41 -1.99 -14.27
CA SER A 95 -0.82 -2.55 -14.85
C SER A 95 -1.69 -3.16 -13.74
N PRO A 96 -2.93 -3.58 -14.03
CA PRO A 96 -3.71 -4.37 -13.09
C PRO A 96 -2.97 -5.63 -12.59
N ASP A 97 -2.17 -6.29 -13.45
CA ASP A 97 -1.38 -7.46 -13.05
C ASP A 97 -0.33 -7.10 -11.99
N THR A 98 0.26 -5.91 -12.04
CA THR A 98 1.16 -5.40 -10.99
C THR A 98 0.49 -5.43 -9.61
N LEU A 99 -0.80 -5.06 -9.52
CA LEU A 99 -1.54 -5.07 -8.25
C LEU A 99 -1.82 -6.51 -7.78
N LYS A 100 -2.14 -7.40 -8.73
CA LYS A 100 -2.43 -8.81 -8.47
C LYS A 100 -1.20 -9.55 -7.92
N GLU A 101 -0.03 -9.30 -8.51
CA GLU A 101 1.24 -9.98 -8.19
C GLU A 101 1.91 -9.48 -6.90
N ALA A 102 1.58 -8.27 -6.46
CA ALA A 102 2.15 -7.70 -5.24
C ALA A 102 1.56 -8.35 -3.98
N ASP A 103 2.40 -8.57 -2.97
CA ASP A 103 1.96 -9.03 -1.65
C ASP A 103 1.38 -7.87 -0.83
N GLY A 104 1.91 -6.66 -1.01
CA GLY A 104 1.40 -5.43 -0.43
C GLY A 104 1.67 -4.21 -1.31
N ILE A 105 0.82 -3.19 -1.20
CA ILE A 105 0.81 -2.05 -2.13
C ILE A 105 0.85 -0.71 -1.39
N LEU A 106 1.77 0.17 -1.75
CA LEU A 106 1.74 1.58 -1.33
C LEU A 106 1.34 2.45 -2.53
N PHE A 107 0.30 3.26 -2.35
CA PHE A 107 -0.24 4.14 -3.38
C PHE A 107 0.14 5.61 -3.13
N GLY A 108 0.80 6.21 -4.10
CA GLY A 108 1.36 7.56 -4.06
C GLY A 108 0.64 8.54 -4.98
N PHE A 109 0.09 9.63 -4.43
CA PHE A 109 -0.68 10.59 -5.23
C PHE A 109 -0.31 12.06 -4.95
N PRO A 110 -0.07 12.89 -5.98
CA PRO A 110 -0.21 14.32 -5.82
C PRO A 110 -1.70 14.65 -5.71
N THR A 111 -2.06 15.49 -4.75
CA THR A 111 -3.45 15.90 -4.56
C THR A 111 -3.99 16.65 -5.79
N ARG A 112 -5.26 16.46 -6.07
CA ARG A 112 -6.08 17.31 -6.94
C ARG A 112 -7.34 17.66 -6.18
N PHE A 113 -7.38 18.89 -5.64
CA PHE A 113 -8.52 19.39 -4.85
C PHE A 113 -8.95 18.44 -3.70
N GLY A 114 -7.98 17.81 -3.04
CA GLY A 114 -8.24 16.90 -1.92
C GLY A 114 -8.63 15.47 -2.32
N VAL A 115 -8.52 15.09 -3.59
CA VAL A 115 -8.66 13.71 -4.06
C VAL A 115 -7.45 13.26 -4.88
N PHE A 116 -7.29 11.95 -5.08
CA PHE A 116 -6.26 11.41 -5.97
C PHE A 116 -6.51 11.84 -7.45
N PRO A 117 -5.47 11.86 -8.30
CA PRO A 117 -5.57 12.41 -9.66
C PRO A 117 -6.26 11.46 -10.64
N GLN A 118 -6.77 11.99 -11.77
CA GLN A 118 -7.47 11.18 -12.79
C GLN A 118 -6.62 10.02 -13.32
N GLN A 119 -5.30 10.19 -13.39
CA GLN A 119 -4.34 9.16 -13.82
C GLN A 119 -4.44 7.93 -12.92
N ALA A 120 -4.52 8.14 -11.60
CA ALA A 120 -4.73 7.07 -10.64
C ALA A 120 -6.11 6.45 -10.80
N LYS A 121 -7.15 7.26 -11.02
CA LYS A 121 -8.50 6.76 -11.29
C LYS A 121 -8.54 5.83 -12.50
N ALA A 122 -7.83 6.16 -13.57
CA ALA A 122 -7.79 5.34 -14.79
C ALA A 122 -7.22 3.92 -14.53
N LEU A 123 -6.13 3.82 -13.76
CA LEU A 123 -5.61 2.50 -13.35
C LEU A 123 -6.61 1.76 -12.45
N MET A 124 -7.20 2.45 -11.48
CA MET A 124 -8.20 1.86 -10.58
C MET A 124 -9.43 1.36 -11.35
N ASP A 125 -9.91 2.08 -12.36
CA ASP A 125 -11.06 1.68 -13.18
C ASP A 125 -10.76 0.48 -14.08
N ALA A 126 -9.50 0.26 -14.43
CA ALA A 126 -9.06 -0.92 -15.16
C ALA A 126 -9.05 -2.21 -14.31
N THR A 127 -9.37 -2.15 -13.01
CA THR A 127 -9.29 -3.30 -12.09
C THR A 127 -10.61 -4.09 -11.96
N GLY A 128 -11.60 -3.86 -12.81
CA GLY A 128 -12.92 -4.51 -12.70
C GLY A 128 -12.88 -6.05 -12.64
N GLN A 129 -11.99 -6.70 -13.40
CA GLN A 129 -11.82 -8.16 -13.35
C GLN A 129 -11.17 -8.64 -12.05
N LEU A 130 -10.23 -7.86 -11.49
CA LEU A 130 -9.62 -8.16 -10.19
C LEU A 130 -10.65 -8.06 -9.07
N TRP A 131 -11.56 -7.08 -9.18
CA TRP A 131 -12.65 -6.89 -8.23
C TRP A 131 -13.62 -8.07 -8.24
N VAL A 132 -14.14 -8.45 -9.43
CA VAL A 132 -15.04 -9.61 -9.57
C VAL A 132 -14.39 -10.90 -9.06
N GLY A 133 -13.11 -11.09 -9.32
CA GLY A 133 -12.36 -12.27 -8.89
C GLY A 133 -11.86 -12.24 -7.44
N GLY A 134 -12.06 -11.14 -6.71
CA GLY A 134 -11.55 -10.98 -5.34
C GLY A 134 -10.02 -11.00 -5.23
N ALA A 135 -9.30 -10.68 -6.31
CA ALA A 135 -7.85 -10.88 -6.41
C ALA A 135 -7.03 -9.99 -5.46
N LEU A 136 -7.61 -8.88 -4.97
CA LEU A 136 -6.97 -7.95 -4.06
C LEU A 136 -7.44 -8.09 -2.60
N VAL A 137 -8.39 -9.00 -2.32
CA VAL A 137 -8.96 -9.19 -0.99
C VAL A 137 -7.87 -9.59 0.01
N GLY A 138 -7.83 -8.92 1.16
CA GLY A 138 -6.89 -9.15 2.24
C GLY A 138 -5.51 -8.54 2.04
N LYS A 139 -5.12 -8.19 0.81
CA LYS A 139 -3.79 -7.62 0.52
C LYS A 139 -3.60 -6.30 1.30
N PRO A 140 -2.47 -6.10 2.00
CA PRO A 140 -2.21 -4.86 2.70
C PRO A 140 -1.99 -3.71 1.72
N ALA A 141 -2.59 -2.57 2.03
CA ALA A 141 -2.45 -1.36 1.23
C ALA A 141 -2.26 -0.12 2.11
N GLY A 142 -1.36 0.77 1.72
CA GLY A 142 -1.17 2.06 2.37
C GLY A 142 -1.11 3.19 1.35
N THR A 143 -1.04 4.42 1.84
CA THR A 143 -1.07 5.64 1.02
C THR A 143 0.05 6.59 1.39
N PHE A 144 0.53 7.35 0.42
CA PHE A 144 1.40 8.52 0.61
C PHE A 144 1.04 9.58 -0.42
N PHE A 145 1.41 10.84 -0.18
CA PHE A 145 0.85 11.93 -0.98
C PHE A 145 1.76 13.14 -1.08
N SER A 146 1.45 14.04 -2.01
CA SER A 146 2.03 15.39 -2.01
C SER A 146 0.95 16.44 -2.23
N THR A 147 1.13 17.61 -1.62
CA THR A 147 0.21 18.74 -1.73
C THR A 147 0.97 20.03 -2.00
N SER A 148 0.27 21.08 -2.44
CA SER A 148 0.88 22.41 -2.56
C SER A 148 1.05 23.09 -1.19
N LEU A 149 0.10 22.88 -0.27
CA LEU A 149 0.05 23.53 1.05
C LEU A 149 -0.40 22.54 2.14
N LEU A 150 -0.15 22.89 3.41
CA LEU A 150 -0.47 22.07 4.60
C LEU A 150 -1.93 21.58 4.62
N GLY A 151 -2.89 22.50 4.51
CA GLY A 151 -4.32 22.18 4.55
C GLY A 151 -4.91 21.74 3.20
N ALA A 152 -4.11 21.67 2.14
CA ALA A 152 -4.58 21.43 0.77
C ALA A 152 -4.77 19.93 0.48
N GLY A 153 -5.40 19.19 1.40
CA GLY A 153 -5.82 17.81 1.18
C GLY A 153 -4.78 16.73 1.47
N GLN A 154 -3.83 16.97 2.39
CA GLN A 154 -2.89 15.92 2.84
C GLN A 154 -3.66 14.67 3.30
N GLU A 155 -4.71 14.87 4.11
CA GLU A 155 -5.51 13.79 4.66
C GLU A 155 -6.61 13.30 3.71
N THR A 156 -7.34 14.23 3.08
CA THR A 156 -8.48 13.87 2.22
C THR A 156 -8.05 13.12 0.96
N THR A 157 -6.85 13.38 0.44
CA THR A 157 -6.31 12.64 -0.71
C THR A 157 -6.12 11.16 -0.35
N ALA A 158 -5.56 10.88 0.84
CA ALA A 158 -5.46 9.50 1.33
C ALA A 158 -6.85 8.88 1.55
N LEU A 159 -7.76 9.61 2.19
CA LEU A 159 -9.12 9.15 2.44
C LEU A 159 -9.86 8.80 1.13
N SER A 160 -9.65 9.57 0.07
CA SER A 160 -10.27 9.30 -1.23
C SER A 160 -9.86 7.93 -1.78
N ALA A 161 -8.61 7.51 -1.58
CA ALA A 161 -8.13 6.20 -1.99
C ALA A 161 -8.70 5.05 -1.16
N VAL A 162 -9.07 5.30 0.12
CA VAL A 162 -9.67 4.26 0.99
C VAL A 162 -10.96 3.70 0.38
N THR A 163 -11.73 4.51 -0.36
CA THR A 163 -12.94 4.04 -1.05
C THR A 163 -12.65 2.90 -2.04
N PHE A 164 -11.55 3.01 -2.79
CA PHE A 164 -11.06 1.97 -3.69
C PHE A 164 -10.59 0.73 -2.91
N LEU A 165 -9.81 0.94 -1.84
CA LEU A 165 -9.28 -0.15 -1.02
C LEU A 165 -10.41 -1.00 -0.40
N VAL A 166 -11.41 -0.35 0.20
CA VAL A 166 -12.56 -1.03 0.81
C VAL A 166 -13.37 -1.78 -0.23
N SER A 167 -13.60 -1.19 -1.41
CA SER A 167 -14.36 -1.85 -2.49
C SER A 167 -13.67 -3.11 -3.01
N HIS A 168 -12.33 -3.15 -2.97
CA HIS A 168 -11.51 -4.33 -3.31
C HIS A 168 -11.25 -5.27 -2.14
N GLY A 169 -11.75 -4.97 -0.94
CA GLY A 169 -11.53 -5.79 0.26
C GLY A 169 -10.08 -5.80 0.76
N MET A 170 -9.29 -4.77 0.44
CA MET A 170 -7.90 -4.64 0.86
C MET A 170 -7.78 -4.26 2.34
N THR A 171 -6.69 -4.66 3.00
CA THR A 171 -6.40 -4.30 4.39
C THR A 171 -5.67 -2.95 4.43
N TYR A 172 -6.34 -1.88 4.87
CA TYR A 172 -5.68 -0.57 4.98
C TYR A 172 -4.68 -0.53 6.14
N VAL A 173 -3.43 -0.22 5.83
CA VAL A 173 -2.32 -0.08 6.77
C VAL A 173 -1.86 1.39 6.78
N PRO A 174 -2.38 2.21 7.71
CA PRO A 174 -1.95 3.60 7.84
C PRO A 174 -0.54 3.70 8.43
N LEU A 175 0.13 4.82 8.18
CA LEU A 175 1.38 5.16 8.87
C LEU A 175 1.18 5.26 10.39
N GLY A 176 0.05 5.81 10.83
CA GLY A 176 -0.19 6.19 12.21
C GLY A 176 0.87 7.21 12.67
N TYR A 177 1.19 7.21 13.96
CA TYR A 177 2.26 8.03 14.53
C TYR A 177 3.58 7.26 14.68
N ARG A 178 3.88 6.34 13.76
CA ARG A 178 5.11 5.52 13.81
C ARG A 178 6.37 6.34 13.51
N ALA A 179 6.25 7.37 12.68
CA ALA A 179 7.30 8.36 12.47
C ALA A 179 7.21 9.43 13.56
N LYS A 180 8.27 9.59 14.36
CA LYS A 180 8.30 10.58 15.44
C LYS A 180 8.35 12.01 14.89
N GLU A 181 8.87 12.14 13.68
CA GLU A 181 8.99 13.37 12.91
C GLU A 181 7.63 14.03 12.66
N LEU A 182 6.53 13.27 12.67
CA LEU A 182 5.16 13.81 12.55
C LEU A 182 4.74 14.71 13.72
N PHE A 183 5.44 14.67 14.85
CA PHE A 183 5.20 15.54 16.00
C PHE A 183 5.97 16.88 15.91
N ASN A 184 6.74 17.10 14.83
CA ASN A 184 7.48 18.33 14.66
C ASN A 184 6.53 19.51 14.37
N VAL A 185 6.72 20.61 15.11
CA VAL A 185 5.97 21.87 14.94
C VAL A 185 6.90 23.06 14.69
N GLU A 186 8.20 22.82 14.55
CA GLU A 186 9.24 23.82 14.32
C GLU A 186 9.42 24.15 12.83
N GLU A 187 9.13 23.19 11.93
CA GLU A 187 9.17 23.40 10.49
C GLU A 187 7.93 22.89 9.76
N ILE A 188 7.55 23.57 8.68
CA ILE A 188 6.44 23.14 7.82
C ILE A 188 6.82 21.85 7.09
N HIS A 189 6.05 20.80 7.32
CA HIS A 189 6.23 19.49 6.71
C HIS A 189 4.92 18.85 6.22
N GLY A 190 5.01 18.01 5.21
CA GLY A 190 3.96 17.08 4.83
C GLY A 190 3.98 15.81 5.67
N GLY A 191 2.87 15.08 5.62
CA GLY A 191 2.67 13.83 6.35
C GLY A 191 1.56 13.92 7.38
N SER A 192 0.94 12.79 7.65
CA SER A 192 -0.12 12.64 8.65
C SER A 192 -0.22 11.17 9.07
N PRO A 193 -1.08 10.82 10.04
CA PRO A 193 -1.34 9.43 10.37
C PRO A 193 -1.82 8.57 9.18
N TRP A 194 -2.36 9.19 8.13
CA TRP A 194 -2.79 8.51 6.91
C TRP A 194 -1.64 8.07 6.00
N GLY A 195 -0.45 8.64 6.15
CA GLY A 195 0.69 8.38 5.26
C GLY A 195 1.77 9.45 5.31
N ALA A 196 2.94 9.11 4.77
CA ALA A 196 3.98 10.08 4.49
C ALA A 196 3.49 11.09 3.45
N GLY A 197 3.93 12.33 3.60
CA GLY A 197 3.51 13.42 2.76
C GLY A 197 4.65 14.38 2.44
N ALA A 198 4.49 15.14 1.37
CA ALA A 198 5.41 16.23 1.02
C ALA A 198 4.63 17.50 0.65
N ILE A 199 5.19 18.66 0.96
CA ILE A 199 4.67 19.96 0.53
C ILE A 199 5.51 20.48 -0.63
N ALA A 200 4.91 20.59 -1.81
CA ALA A 200 5.56 21.07 -3.02
C ALA A 200 5.61 22.61 -3.11
N GLY A 201 4.85 23.32 -2.26
CA GLY A 201 4.69 24.76 -2.37
C GLY A 201 3.69 25.17 -3.47
N PRO A 202 3.31 26.45 -3.53
CA PRO A 202 2.30 26.92 -4.49
C PRO A 202 2.77 26.81 -5.95
N GLN A 203 4.08 26.88 -6.19
CA GLN A 203 4.70 26.80 -7.51
C GLN A 203 5.33 25.43 -7.80
N SER A 204 5.16 24.45 -6.91
CA SER A 204 5.81 23.13 -7.02
C SER A 204 7.36 23.20 -7.04
N ASP A 205 7.95 24.18 -6.37
CA ASP A 205 9.38 24.45 -6.30
C ASP A 205 10.03 24.02 -4.97
N ARG A 206 9.24 23.87 -3.89
CA ARG A 206 9.73 23.35 -2.60
C ARG A 206 10.05 21.87 -2.73
N GLN A 207 11.34 21.55 -2.64
CA GLN A 207 11.82 20.17 -2.64
C GLN A 207 11.34 19.40 -1.40
N VAL A 208 11.22 18.08 -1.54
CA VAL A 208 10.92 17.19 -0.41
C VAL A 208 12.01 17.33 0.66
N SER A 209 11.62 17.75 1.86
CA SER A 209 12.57 18.02 2.95
C SER A 209 13.19 16.74 3.48
N LYS A 210 14.29 16.87 4.24
CA LYS A 210 14.89 15.71 4.91
C LYS A 210 13.88 15.04 5.86
N LEU A 211 13.14 15.84 6.64
CA LEU A 211 12.13 15.35 7.56
C LEU A 211 11.06 14.53 6.83
N GLU A 212 10.53 15.05 5.72
CA GLU A 212 9.52 14.35 4.92
C GLU A 212 10.04 13.01 4.37
N LYS A 213 11.31 12.95 3.97
CA LYS A 213 11.98 11.70 3.54
C LYS A 213 12.15 10.72 4.71
N ASP A 214 12.54 11.19 5.89
CA ASP A 214 12.70 10.35 7.08
C ASP A 214 11.34 9.71 7.51
N ILE A 215 10.23 10.47 7.40
CA ILE A 215 8.88 9.95 7.58
C ILE A 215 8.59 8.84 6.56
N ALA A 216 8.92 9.08 5.28
CA ALA A 216 8.68 8.15 4.18
C ALA A 216 9.47 6.84 4.36
N VAL A 217 10.73 6.91 4.79
CA VAL A 217 11.55 5.74 5.17
C VAL A 217 10.87 4.96 6.30
N THR A 218 10.39 5.64 7.35
CA THR A 218 9.68 5.00 8.46
C THR A 218 8.39 4.31 8.00
N GLN A 219 7.63 4.93 7.10
CA GLN A 219 6.45 4.31 6.50
C GLN A 219 6.83 3.05 5.72
N GLY A 220 7.82 3.11 4.85
CA GLY A 220 8.28 1.96 4.06
C GLY A 220 8.62 0.77 4.94
N LYS A 221 9.45 0.98 5.97
CA LYS A 221 9.84 -0.07 6.92
C LYS A 221 8.63 -0.66 7.64
N SER A 222 7.81 0.19 8.26
CA SER A 222 6.69 -0.28 9.09
C SER A 222 5.60 -0.96 8.27
N PHE A 223 5.34 -0.49 7.04
CA PHE A 223 4.44 -1.16 6.11
C PHE A 223 4.97 -2.53 5.71
N ALA A 224 6.24 -2.62 5.34
CA ALA A 224 6.89 -3.87 4.95
C ALA A 224 6.86 -4.93 6.05
N GLU A 225 7.04 -4.55 7.32
CA GLU A 225 6.90 -5.45 8.47
C GLU A 225 5.47 -6.01 8.59
N VAL A 226 4.45 -5.23 8.25
CA VAL A 226 3.04 -5.69 8.23
C VAL A 226 2.80 -6.63 7.07
N VAL A 227 3.24 -6.27 5.86
CA VAL A 227 3.09 -7.13 4.66
C VAL A 227 3.73 -8.48 4.92
N LYS A 228 4.98 -8.51 5.39
CA LYS A 228 5.69 -9.76 5.70
C LYS A 228 4.94 -10.65 6.70
N LYS A 229 4.25 -10.06 7.68
CA LYS A 229 3.45 -10.83 8.66
C LYS A 229 2.15 -11.39 8.08
N LEU A 230 1.58 -10.72 7.08
CA LEU A 230 0.31 -11.10 6.46
C LEU A 230 0.48 -12.01 5.23
N SER A 231 1.69 -12.01 4.64
CA SER A 231 2.05 -12.84 3.49
C SER A 231 2.75 -14.15 3.85
N ALA A 232 3.14 -14.33 5.13
CA ALA A 232 3.85 -15.50 5.64
C ALA A 232 2.91 -16.63 6.09
#